data_AF-A0A7K0ZWK4-F1
#
_entry.id   AF-A0A7K0ZWK4-F1
#
_cell.length_a   1.000
_cell.length_b   1.000
_cell.length_c   1.000
_cell.angle_alpha   90.00
_cell.angle_beta   90.00
_cell.angle_gamma   90.00
#
_symmetry.space_group_name_H-M   'P 1'
#
loop_
_entity.id
_entity.type
_entity.pdbx_description
1 polymer ?
#
loop_
_entity_poly.entity_id
_entity_poly.type
_entity_poly.pdbx_seq_one_letter_code
_entity_poly.pdbx_strand_id
1 'polypeptide(L)'
;MARGRAISRRNLAEKQSNALRPYQDVKTQLAGAIANLSRAKAQVSAQASAGTASAQPAATTPVPPPPTPATWAPDPYGRHELRYWDGMQWTEHVSNRGVSGTDFVPRPS
;
A
#
# COMPACT_ATOMS: atom_id res chain seq x y z
N MET A 1 8.51 -33.95 -55.34
CA MET A 1 7.37 -33.58 -54.47
C MET A 1 7.90 -32.88 -53.20
N ALA A 2 8.16 -31.57 -53.23
CA ALA A 2 8.81 -30.84 -52.11
C ALA A 2 8.01 -29.64 -51.58
N ARG A 3 6.90 -29.27 -52.22
CA ARG A 3 6.14 -28.03 -51.93
C ARG A 3 5.19 -28.12 -50.73
N GLY A 4 4.76 -29.33 -50.33
CA GLY A 4 3.76 -29.51 -49.25
C GLY A 4 4.28 -29.22 -47.84
N ARG A 5 5.54 -29.55 -47.52
CA ARG A 5 6.11 -29.42 -46.16
C ARG A 5 6.30 -27.96 -45.71
N ALA A 6 6.59 -27.05 -46.63
CA ALA A 6 6.78 -25.63 -46.33
C ALA A 6 5.45 -24.93 -45.97
N ILE A 7 4.36 -25.31 -46.64
CA ILE A 7 3.02 -24.77 -46.40
C ILE A 7 2.50 -25.23 -45.04
N SER A 8 2.71 -26.50 -44.67
CA SER A 8 2.31 -27.03 -43.36
C SER A 8 3.01 -26.35 -42.18
N ARG A 9 4.29 -25.98 -42.31
CA ARG A 9 5.03 -25.24 -41.26
C ARG A 9 4.51 -23.81 -41.08
N ARG A 10 4.19 -23.13 -42.18
CA ARG A 10 3.63 -21.77 -42.15
C ARG A 10 2.25 -21.76 -41.47
N ASN A 11 1.39 -22.72 -41.82
CA ASN A 11 0.08 -22.89 -41.18
C ASN A 11 0.17 -23.23 -39.68
N LEU A 12 1.21 -23.97 -39.26
CA LEU A 12 1.45 -24.27 -37.84
C LEU A 12 1.89 -23.03 -37.05
N ALA A 13 2.83 -22.26 -37.60
CA ALA A 13 3.29 -21.01 -36.98
C ALA A 13 2.16 -19.98 -36.87
N GLU A 14 1.27 -19.92 -37.86
CA GLU A 14 0.12 -19.02 -37.88
C GLU A 14 -0.95 -19.46 -36.85
N LYS A 15 -1.25 -20.77 -36.76
CA LYS A 15 -2.11 -21.32 -35.71
C LYS A 15 -1.55 -21.06 -34.31
N GLN A 16 -0.25 -21.23 -34.11
CA GLN A 16 0.43 -20.92 -32.85
C GLN A 16 0.37 -19.43 -32.52
N SER A 17 0.62 -18.56 -33.50
CA SER A 17 0.54 -17.11 -33.31
C SER A 17 -0.88 -16.69 -32.93
N ASN A 18 -1.90 -17.27 -33.57
CA ASN A 18 -3.29 -17.00 -33.24
C ASN A 18 -3.67 -17.51 -31.84
N ALA A 19 -3.18 -18.70 -31.45
CA ALA A 19 -3.39 -19.25 -30.11
C ALA A 19 -2.70 -18.42 -29.01
N LEU A 20 -1.61 -17.72 -29.33
CA LEU A 20 -0.86 -16.88 -28.38
C LEU A 20 -1.36 -15.44 -28.28
N ARG A 21 -2.20 -14.96 -29.20
CA ARG A 21 -2.82 -13.63 -29.16
C ARG A 21 -3.46 -13.26 -27.82
N PRO A 22 -4.31 -14.09 -27.18
CA PRO A 22 -4.92 -13.73 -25.90
C PRO A 22 -3.87 -13.51 -24.79
N TYR A 23 -2.78 -14.27 -24.79
CA TYR A 23 -1.71 -14.11 -23.81
C TYR A 23 -0.90 -12.82 -24.00
N GLN A 24 -0.67 -12.40 -25.24
CA GLN A 24 0.02 -11.14 -25.54
C GLN A 24 -0.83 -9.92 -25.19
N ASP A 25 -2.14 -10.03 -25.40
CA ASP A 25 -3.10 -8.99 -25.03
C ASP A 25 -3.14 -8.80 -23.50
N VAL A 26 -3.26 -9.91 -22.75
CA VAL A 26 -3.19 -9.89 -21.27
C VAL A 26 -1.87 -9.29 -20.77
N LYS A 27 -0.72 -9.63 -21.38
CA LYS A 27 0.58 -9.03 -21.03
C LYS A 27 0.60 -7.52 -21.25
N THR A 28 0.00 -7.05 -22.35
CA THR A 28 -0.06 -5.63 -22.68
C THR A 28 -0.98 -4.87 -21.72
N GLN A 29 -2.14 -5.45 -21.40
CA GLN A 29 -3.05 -4.92 -20.39
C GLN A 29 -2.39 -4.83 -19.01
N LEU A 30 -1.65 -5.86 -18.61
CA LEU A 30 -0.91 -5.86 -17.35
C LEU A 30 0.14 -4.74 -17.29
N ALA A 31 0.89 -4.53 -18.37
CA ALA A 31 1.87 -3.44 -18.45
C ALA A 31 1.20 -2.06 -18.31
N GLY A 32 0.03 -1.86 -18.94
CA GLY A 32 -0.76 -0.63 -18.80
C GLY A 32 -1.29 -0.42 -17.38
N ALA A 33 -1.78 -1.48 -16.74
CA ALA A 33 -2.25 -1.42 -15.35
C ALA A 33 -1.14 -1.01 -14.36
N ILE A 34 0.08 -1.54 -14.54
CA ILE A 34 1.25 -1.17 -13.73
C ILE A 34 1.60 0.32 -13.90
N ALA A 35 1.56 0.83 -15.14
CA ALA A 35 1.81 2.25 -15.40
C ALA A 35 0.76 3.16 -14.74
N ASN A 36 -0.52 2.77 -14.79
CA ASN A 36 -1.61 3.52 -14.15
C ASN A 36 -1.48 3.53 -12.63
N LEU A 37 -1.15 2.39 -12.02
CA LEU A 37 -0.89 2.31 -10.57
C LEU A 37 0.25 3.24 -10.15
N SER A 38 1.31 3.32 -10.94
CA SER A 38 2.46 4.19 -10.68
C SER A 38 2.08 5.67 -10.68
N ARG A 39 1.23 6.09 -11.63
CA ARG A 39 0.71 7.46 -11.72
C ARG A 39 -0.21 7.78 -10.54
N ALA A 40 -1.11 6.87 -10.18
CA ALA A 40 -2.01 7.04 -9.05
C ALA A 40 -1.23 7.21 -7.73
N LYS A 41 -0.20 6.40 -7.50
CA LYS A 41 0.69 6.54 -6.33
C LYS A 41 1.37 7.92 -6.28
N ALA A 42 1.83 8.44 -7.41
CA ALA A 42 2.45 9.76 -7.48
C ALA A 42 1.47 10.90 -7.18
N GLN A 43 0.21 10.79 -7.61
CA GLN A 43 -0.83 11.78 -7.31
C GLN A 43 -1.16 11.83 -5.81
N VAL A 44 -1.26 10.68 -5.13
CA VAL A 44 -1.49 10.63 -3.68
C VAL A 44 -0.35 11.31 -2.92
N SER A 45 0.91 11.10 -3.32
CA SER A 45 2.06 11.78 -2.71
C SER A 45 2.08 13.30 -2.97
N ALA A 46 1.64 13.75 -4.15
CA ALA A 46 1.53 15.17 -4.46
C ALA A 46 0.42 15.86 -3.66
N GLN A 47 -0.73 15.19 -3.49
CA GLN A 47 -1.86 15.70 -2.73
C GLN A 47 -1.51 15.90 -1.24
N ALA A 48 -0.71 15.00 -0.66
CA ALA A 48 -0.22 15.12 0.72
C ALA A 48 0.68 16.35 0.93
N SER A 49 1.34 16.84 -0.13
CA SER A 49 2.22 18.01 -0.07
C SER A 49 1.48 19.34 -0.27
N ALA A 50 0.22 19.30 -0.73
CA ALA A 50 -0.58 20.49 -1.03
C ALA A 50 -1.41 21.01 0.19
N GLY A 51 -1.42 20.28 1.30
CA GLY A 51 -2.26 20.57 2.48
C GLY A 51 -1.68 21.57 3.50
N THR A 52 -0.49 22.12 3.30
CA THR A 52 0.22 22.89 4.36
C THR A 52 0.16 24.41 4.22
N ALA A 53 -0.70 24.97 3.36
CA ALA A 53 -0.80 26.42 3.16
C ALA A 53 -2.09 27.00 3.73
N SER A 54 -2.16 27.11 5.07
CA SER A 54 -2.95 28.12 5.80
C SER A 54 -2.53 28.13 7.28
N ALA A 55 -1.37 28.71 7.57
CA ALA A 55 -0.98 29.05 8.94
C ALA A 55 -1.58 30.42 9.29
N GLN A 56 -2.66 30.41 10.07
CA GLN A 56 -3.28 31.59 10.65
C GLN A 56 -2.50 32.00 11.92
N PRO A 57 -2.02 33.25 12.07
CA PRO A 57 -1.32 33.68 13.28
C PRO A 57 -2.35 34.00 14.38
N ALA A 58 -2.43 33.18 15.43
CA ALA A 58 -3.28 33.43 16.60
C ALA A 58 -2.51 33.25 17.92
N ALA A 59 -2.39 34.39 18.63
CA ALA A 59 -2.37 34.57 20.08
C ALA A 59 -1.40 33.75 20.96
N THR A 60 -0.58 34.48 21.73
CA THR A 60 0.27 33.99 22.82
C THR A 60 -0.55 33.42 23.97
N THR A 61 -0.87 32.13 23.90
CA THR A 61 -1.12 31.25 25.04
C THR A 61 0.17 30.45 25.30
N PRO A 62 0.53 30.08 26.55
CA PRO A 62 1.64 29.15 26.75
C PRO A 62 1.28 27.87 25.99
N VAL A 63 2.05 27.60 24.93
CA VAL A 63 1.88 26.42 24.10
C VAL A 63 1.97 25.20 25.02
N PRO A 64 0.88 24.42 25.21
CA PRO A 64 1.01 23.13 25.87
C PRO A 64 2.06 22.31 25.10
N PRO A 65 2.83 21.44 25.76
CA PRO A 65 3.76 20.57 25.04
C PRO A 65 3.02 19.88 23.88
N PRO A 66 3.64 19.74 22.71
CA PRO A 66 2.96 19.18 21.55
C PRO A 66 2.37 17.82 21.95
N PRO A 67 1.12 17.52 21.58
CA PRO A 67 0.53 16.22 21.89
C PRO A 67 1.44 15.14 21.30
N THR A 68 1.75 14.11 22.08
CA THR A 68 2.44 12.93 21.56
C THR A 68 1.60 12.37 20.43
N PRO A 69 2.13 12.26 19.20
CA PRO A 69 1.34 11.75 18.08
C PRO A 69 1.01 10.28 18.31
N ALA A 70 -0.12 9.86 17.76
CA ALA A 70 -0.51 8.45 17.80
C ALA A 70 0.56 7.59 17.11
N THR A 71 1.02 6.53 17.78
CA THR A 71 2.17 5.74 17.34
C THR A 71 2.15 4.33 17.90
N TRP A 72 2.88 3.44 17.23
CA TRP A 72 3.22 2.13 17.80
C TRP A 72 4.43 2.28 18.72
N ALA A 73 4.29 1.83 19.96
CA ALA A 73 5.35 1.87 20.95
C ALA A 73 5.42 0.54 21.72
N PRO A 74 6.54 0.22 22.39
CA PRO A 74 6.68 -1.02 23.15
C PRO A 74 5.54 -1.22 24.15
N ASP A 75 4.98 -2.44 24.21
CA ASP A 75 3.85 -2.74 25.10
C ASP A 75 4.26 -2.58 26.58
N PRO A 76 3.64 -1.66 27.34
CA PRO A 76 3.98 -1.45 28.76
C PRO A 76 3.64 -2.66 29.64
N TYR A 77 2.74 -3.54 29.17
CA TYR A 77 2.37 -4.77 29.88
C TYR A 77 3.28 -5.96 29.56
N GLY A 78 4.17 -5.84 28.57
CA GLY A 78 5.10 -6.90 28.16
C GLY A 78 4.43 -8.16 27.57
N ARG A 79 3.16 -8.06 27.14
CA ARG A 79 2.39 -9.18 26.56
C ARG A 79 2.56 -9.24 25.04
N HIS A 80 2.81 -8.09 24.43
CA HIS A 80 2.97 -7.89 22.98
C HIS A 80 4.28 -7.16 22.64
N GLU A 81 4.71 -7.19 21.38
CA GLU A 81 5.93 -6.46 20.99
C GLU A 81 5.66 -4.95 20.91
N LEU A 82 4.50 -4.58 20.37
CA LEU A 82 4.05 -3.19 20.26
C LEU A 82 2.58 -3.07 20.67
N ARG A 83 2.22 -1.93 21.26
CA ARG A 83 0.84 -1.48 21.47
C ARG A 83 0.65 -0.10 20.84
N TYR A 84 -0.57 0.19 20.41
CA TYR A 84 -0.89 1.47 19.81
C TYR A 84 -1.25 2.50 20.90
N TRP A 85 -0.49 3.59 20.92
CA TRP A 85 -0.77 4.80 21.68
C TRP A 85 -1.58 5.75 20.79
N ASP A 86 -2.76 6.18 21.22
CA ASP A 86 -3.61 7.09 20.43
C ASP A 86 -3.24 8.58 20.58
N GLY A 87 -2.25 8.88 21.42
CA GLY A 87 -1.85 10.24 21.79
C GLY A 87 -2.27 10.65 23.20
N MET A 88 -3.18 9.89 23.83
CA MET A 88 -3.71 10.15 25.17
C MET A 88 -3.64 8.90 26.08
N GLN A 89 -3.83 7.71 25.51
CA GLN A 89 -3.87 6.44 26.22
C GLN A 89 -3.44 5.26 25.33
N TRP A 90 -3.09 4.15 25.97
CA TRP A 90 -2.88 2.88 25.28
C TRP A 90 -4.22 2.29 24.85
N THR A 91 -4.30 1.85 23.59
CA THR A 91 -5.50 1.20 23.05
C THR A 91 -5.36 -0.32 23.07
N GLU A 92 -6.44 -1.02 22.71
CA GLU A 92 -6.44 -2.47 22.58
C GLU A 92 -5.58 -2.98 21.41
N HIS A 93 -5.21 -2.13 20.45
CA HIS A 93 -4.46 -2.57 19.28
C HIS A 93 -3.02 -2.90 19.64
N VAL A 94 -2.58 -4.10 19.26
CA VAL A 94 -1.24 -4.64 19.50
C VAL A 94 -0.64 -5.19 18.22
N SER A 95 0.68 -5.37 18.18
CA SER A 95 1.37 -6.03 17.07
C SER A 95 2.47 -6.96 17.58
N ASN A 96 2.54 -8.18 17.02
CA ASN A 96 3.59 -9.16 17.26
C ASN A 96 4.17 -9.61 15.93
N ARG A 97 5.47 -9.47 15.72
CA ARG A 97 6.18 -9.82 14.47
C ARG A 97 5.54 -9.20 13.23
N GLY A 98 5.03 -7.97 13.37
CA GLY A 98 4.34 -7.24 12.29
C GLY A 98 2.89 -7.66 12.04
N VAL A 99 2.32 -8.58 12.84
CA VAL A 99 0.91 -8.97 12.77
C VAL A 99 0.12 -8.18 13.82
N SER A 100 -0.82 -7.36 13.37
CA SER A 100 -1.71 -6.59 14.25
C SER A 100 -2.86 -7.43 14.80
N GLY A 101 -3.29 -7.12 16.02
CA GLY A 101 -4.43 -7.74 16.70
C GLY A 101 -4.99 -6.83 17.81
N THR A 102 -5.89 -7.39 18.64
CA THR A 102 -6.47 -6.68 19.79
C THR A 102 -6.22 -7.44 21.09
N ASP A 103 -5.91 -6.72 22.16
CA ASP A 103 -5.70 -7.23 23.51
C ASP A 103 -6.26 -6.26 24.55
N PHE A 104 -6.87 -6.81 25.60
CA PHE A 104 -7.49 -6.04 26.67
C PHE A 104 -6.50 -5.08 27.36
N VAL A 105 -6.86 -3.79 27.42
CA VAL A 105 -6.17 -2.78 28.23
C VAL A 105 -6.85 -2.70 29.60
N PRO A 106 -6.16 -3.00 30.72
CA PRO A 106 -6.67 -2.68 32.04
C PRO A 106 -6.85 -1.17 32.15
N ARG A 107 -8.08 -0.71 32.43
CA ARG A 107 -8.32 0.69 32.76
C ARG A 107 -7.63 0.99 34.10
N PRO A 108 -6.82 2.05 34.21
CA PRO A 108 -6.33 2.50 35.51
C PRO A 108 -7.54 2.83 36.39
N SER A 109 -7.55 2.26 37.59
CA SER A 109 -8.58 2.47 38.63
C SER A 109 -8.37 3.78 39.38
#